data_AF-A0A010YPB4-F1
#
_entry.id   AF-A0A010YPB4-F1
#
_cell.length_a   1.000
_cell.length_b   1.000
_cell.length_c   1.000
_cell.angle_alpha   90.00
_cell.angle_beta   90.00
_cell.angle_gamma   90.00
#
_symmetry.space_group_name_H-M   'P 1'
#
loop_
_entity.id
_entity.type
_entity.pdbx_description
1 polymer ?
#
loop_
_entity_poly.entity_id
_entity_poly.type
_entity_poly.pdbx_seq_one_letter_code
_entity_poly.pdbx_strand_id
1 'polypeptide(L)'
;MTDGRNRVPPRPRAPRPGHSITDTHPAMAAEWHPTRNGTVGPTDVSFGSTYECWWQCQADPTHEWRAQPNARWQGNRLLGCPWCSRRRATPERSLAVHHPDLAAEWHPDFNGNLTPFDRAPTSEFLAWWTCPEGHTYSATIGARVRRHTRPDRMTPARRLGCPTCRSLAGQRPDIAVEWHPEKNFDHPTEVAPRSGQERWWLCPIGHSYAATVANRTRVNPPGSGCPYCSGRRPTPTDTVIVTHPHLVTEFDNDINEEFFLDKVSAGSGRRAAWRCRRGHRWSATVRDRANDGTGCPECAGKRAGADNCLATLMPALTAEWHPELNGDRTPHTVTAFSDIHAVWRCTAGHVWSARIAHRSRGAGCPTCSIGNISRIEQALAASLAETLTVQTQVAIPIEGTARPVRADIVLPDLNIVIEYDGWYWHQDTVARDRARYEQLATRGYRLIRLREEPLGLLHRDDMVVPDRITNTSDRETAGRRVATLLLDHLARLELSHTPVQMPRAVSEAPGESATVSLVQTAGHCRVTRA
;
A
#
# COMPACT_ATOMS: atom_id res chain seq x y z
N MET A 1 -19.83 44.01 -59.38
CA MET A 1 -20.03 44.37 -60.80
C MET A 1 -18.69 44.29 -61.49
N THR A 2 -18.45 43.23 -62.27
CA THR A 2 -17.31 43.12 -63.19
C THR A 2 -17.81 42.50 -64.48
N ASP A 3 -17.53 43.23 -65.55
CA ASP A 3 -18.01 43.14 -66.92
C ASP A 3 -17.84 41.74 -67.55
N GLY A 4 -18.96 41.01 -67.65
CA GLY A 4 -19.07 39.72 -68.32
C GLY A 4 -19.18 39.92 -69.83
N ARG A 5 -18.05 40.17 -70.50
CA ARG A 5 -17.99 40.10 -71.96
C ARG A 5 -18.38 38.68 -72.40
N ASN A 6 -19.53 38.58 -73.08
CA ASN A 6 -19.97 37.43 -73.84
C ASN A 6 -18.87 37.04 -74.86
N ARG A 7 -17.91 36.21 -74.44
CA ARG A 7 -17.03 35.51 -75.36
C ARG A 7 -17.87 34.41 -76.00
N VAL A 8 -18.18 34.57 -77.28
CA VAL A 8 -18.67 33.48 -78.13
C VAL A 8 -17.72 32.29 -77.92
N PRO A 9 -18.20 31.09 -77.54
CA PRO A 9 -17.33 29.95 -77.33
C PRO A 9 -16.52 29.69 -78.63
N PRO A 10 -15.22 29.35 -78.52
CA PRO A 10 -14.40 29.11 -79.70
C PRO A 10 -15.05 28.02 -80.55
N ARG A 11 -15.20 28.27 -81.86
CA ARG A 11 -15.76 27.27 -82.78
C ARG A 11 -14.91 26.00 -82.72
N PRO A 12 -15.53 24.80 -82.68
CA PRO A 12 -14.79 23.55 -82.66
C PRO A 12 -14.00 23.39 -83.96
N ARG A 13 -12.86 22.68 -83.88
CA ARG A 13 -12.10 22.31 -85.06
C ARG A 13 -12.91 21.30 -85.88
N ALA A 14 -13.12 21.60 -87.15
CA ALA A 14 -13.87 20.73 -88.05
C ALA A 14 -13.24 19.31 -88.11
N PRO A 15 -14.04 18.25 -88.00
CA PRO A 15 -13.57 16.87 -88.14
C PRO A 15 -13.12 16.60 -89.58
N ARG A 16 -12.26 15.59 -89.77
CA ARG A 16 -12.00 15.04 -91.11
C ARG A 16 -13.30 14.43 -91.67
N PRO A 17 -13.49 14.38 -93.01
CA PRO A 17 -14.63 13.69 -93.60
C PRO A 17 -14.78 12.26 -93.05
N GLY A 18 -15.98 11.89 -92.60
CA GLY A 18 -16.26 10.58 -92.00
C GLY A 18 -15.83 10.40 -90.53
N HIS A 19 -15.33 11.46 -89.88
CA HIS A 19 -14.87 11.43 -88.49
C HIS A 19 -15.67 12.34 -87.54
N SER A 20 -16.85 12.78 -87.94
CA SER A 20 -17.75 13.51 -87.04
C SER A 20 -18.32 12.58 -85.96
N ILE A 21 -18.91 13.14 -84.91
CA ILE A 21 -19.63 12.37 -83.88
C ILE A 21 -20.79 11.62 -84.53
N THR A 22 -21.49 12.23 -85.49
CA THR A 22 -22.55 11.56 -86.26
C THR A 22 -22.05 10.34 -87.02
N ASP A 23 -20.90 10.44 -87.69
CA ASP A 23 -20.36 9.36 -88.53
C ASP A 23 -19.83 8.17 -87.71
N THR A 24 -19.15 8.47 -86.60
CA THR A 24 -18.37 7.46 -85.85
C THR A 24 -19.03 7.00 -84.56
N HIS A 25 -19.91 7.81 -83.99
CA HIS A 25 -20.51 7.59 -82.67
C HIS A 25 -21.99 8.00 -82.66
N PRO A 26 -22.87 7.37 -83.47
CA PRO A 26 -24.27 7.79 -83.63
C PRO A 26 -25.07 7.79 -82.32
N ALA A 27 -24.77 6.86 -81.40
CA ALA A 27 -25.38 6.86 -80.06
C ALA A 27 -24.99 8.09 -79.22
N MET A 28 -23.79 8.64 -79.41
CA MET A 28 -23.37 9.88 -78.78
C MET A 28 -24.05 11.08 -79.46
N ALA A 29 -24.14 11.08 -80.79
CA ALA A 29 -24.84 12.12 -81.56
C ALA A 29 -26.32 12.23 -81.17
N ALA A 30 -26.98 11.11 -80.88
CA ALA A 30 -28.37 11.09 -80.42
C ALA A 30 -28.57 11.88 -79.12
N GLU A 31 -27.58 11.92 -78.22
CA GLU A 31 -27.65 12.70 -76.98
C GLU A 31 -27.24 14.17 -77.15
N TRP A 32 -27.01 14.66 -78.37
CA TRP A 32 -26.69 16.08 -78.61
C TRP A 32 -27.89 16.96 -78.26
N HIS A 33 -27.68 18.03 -77.49
CA HIS A 33 -28.78 18.89 -77.09
C HIS A 33 -29.38 19.64 -78.29
N PRO A 34 -30.71 19.66 -78.49
CA PRO A 34 -31.35 20.20 -79.70
C PRO A 34 -31.17 21.71 -79.92
N THR A 35 -31.14 22.51 -78.85
CA THR A 35 -31.11 23.99 -78.96
C THR A 35 -29.94 24.68 -78.26
N ARG A 36 -29.28 24.06 -77.28
CA ARG A 36 -28.25 24.71 -76.44
C ARG A 36 -26.85 24.80 -77.04
N ASN A 37 -26.62 24.18 -78.20
CA ASN A 37 -25.33 24.24 -78.91
C ASN A 37 -25.30 25.30 -80.04
N GLY A 38 -26.34 26.13 -80.15
CA GLY A 38 -26.42 27.17 -81.19
C GLY A 38 -26.40 26.55 -82.59
N THR A 39 -25.54 27.06 -83.47
CA THR A 39 -25.39 26.57 -84.85
C THR A 39 -24.44 25.38 -85.00
N VAL A 40 -23.85 24.88 -83.92
CA VAL A 40 -22.89 23.77 -83.96
C VAL A 40 -23.64 22.45 -83.78
N GLY A 41 -23.62 21.61 -84.81
CA GLY A 41 -24.21 20.28 -84.81
C GLY A 41 -23.20 19.17 -84.47
N PRO A 42 -23.67 17.94 -84.21
CA PRO A 42 -22.82 16.78 -84.00
C PRO A 42 -22.00 16.37 -85.24
N THR A 43 -22.34 16.90 -86.42
CA THR A 43 -21.57 16.77 -87.68
C THR A 43 -20.31 17.63 -87.68
N ASP A 44 -20.28 18.69 -86.87
CA ASP A 44 -19.21 19.71 -86.89
C ASP A 44 -18.09 19.43 -85.88
N VAL A 45 -18.19 18.33 -85.13
CA VAL A 45 -17.31 18.00 -84.00
C VAL A 45 -16.90 16.52 -84.08
N SER A 46 -15.63 16.22 -83.78
CA SER A 46 -15.16 14.83 -83.62
C SER A 46 -15.33 14.33 -82.18
N PHE A 47 -15.45 13.03 -81.98
CA PHE A 47 -15.58 12.44 -80.63
C PHE A 47 -14.34 12.69 -79.74
N GLY A 48 -13.17 12.94 -80.33
CA GLY A 48 -11.93 13.27 -79.61
C GLY A 48 -11.80 14.75 -79.23
N SER A 49 -12.79 15.58 -79.54
CA SER A 49 -12.77 17.02 -79.28
C SER A 49 -12.85 17.35 -77.78
N THR A 50 -12.11 18.39 -77.38
CA THR A 50 -12.20 19.04 -76.07
C THR A 50 -13.24 20.17 -76.03
N TYR A 51 -14.01 20.36 -77.11
CA TYR A 51 -15.07 21.36 -77.18
C TYR A 51 -16.17 21.08 -76.16
N GLU A 52 -16.49 22.02 -75.29
CA GLU A 52 -17.58 21.86 -74.32
C GLU A 52 -18.94 22.14 -74.98
N CYS A 53 -19.75 21.10 -75.13
CA CYS A 53 -21.11 21.17 -75.65
C CYS A 53 -22.13 20.64 -74.64
N TRP A 54 -23.39 20.99 -74.90
CA TRP A 54 -24.56 20.52 -74.16
C TRP A 54 -25.09 19.21 -74.74
N TRP A 55 -25.49 18.34 -73.83
CA TRP A 55 -26.05 17.02 -74.09
C TRP A 55 -27.39 16.91 -73.38
N GLN A 56 -28.31 16.13 -73.95
CA GLN A 56 -29.61 15.82 -73.38
C GLN A 56 -29.82 14.31 -73.39
N CYS A 57 -30.30 13.76 -72.28
CA CYS A 57 -30.48 12.32 -72.14
C CYS A 57 -31.67 11.86 -72.97
N GLN A 58 -31.49 10.75 -73.69
CA GLN A 58 -32.57 10.12 -74.46
C GLN A 58 -33.63 9.45 -73.57
N ALA A 59 -33.26 8.97 -72.38
CA ALA A 59 -34.19 8.31 -71.47
C ALA A 59 -35.02 9.29 -70.62
N ASP A 60 -34.49 10.48 -70.37
CA ASP A 60 -35.16 11.52 -69.57
C ASP A 60 -34.68 12.90 -70.04
N PRO A 61 -35.47 13.62 -70.86
CA PRO A 61 -35.09 14.91 -71.42
C PRO A 61 -34.81 16.00 -70.39
N THR A 62 -35.20 15.83 -69.11
CA THR A 62 -34.87 16.76 -68.03
C THR A 62 -33.39 16.70 -67.63
N HIS A 63 -32.69 15.60 -67.97
CA HIS A 63 -31.26 15.45 -67.76
C HIS A 63 -30.46 16.13 -68.88
N GLU A 64 -30.10 17.39 -68.66
CA GLU A 64 -29.23 18.16 -69.54
C GLU A 64 -27.86 18.40 -68.87
N TRP A 65 -26.76 18.08 -69.55
CA TRP A 65 -25.42 18.32 -69.02
C TRP A 65 -24.45 18.91 -70.04
N ARG A 66 -23.47 19.64 -69.54
CA ARG A 66 -22.34 20.12 -70.33
C ARG A 66 -21.13 19.20 -70.13
N ALA A 67 -20.53 18.75 -71.23
CA ALA A 67 -19.33 17.91 -71.22
C ALA A 67 -18.59 17.98 -72.57
N GLN A 68 -17.31 17.63 -72.56
CA GLN A 68 -16.52 17.47 -73.78
C GLN A 68 -16.75 16.09 -74.43
N PRO A 69 -16.88 15.98 -75.76
CA PRO A 69 -17.05 14.68 -76.44
C PRO A 69 -16.01 13.63 -76.02
N ASN A 70 -14.74 14.00 -75.89
CA ASN A 70 -13.67 13.08 -75.51
C ASN A 70 -13.86 12.50 -74.09
N ALA A 71 -14.33 13.31 -73.15
CA ALA A 71 -14.59 12.91 -71.78
C ALA A 71 -15.79 11.97 -71.68
N ARG A 72 -16.66 11.96 -72.70
CA ARG A 72 -17.80 11.05 -72.80
C ARG A 72 -17.42 9.69 -73.40
N TRP A 73 -16.23 9.53 -73.95
CA TRP A 73 -15.77 8.28 -74.56
C TRP A 73 -14.54 7.74 -73.83
N GLN A 74 -14.76 6.88 -72.83
CA GLN A 74 -13.68 6.29 -72.01
C GLN A 74 -13.68 4.77 -72.11
N GLY A 75 -12.52 4.16 -72.31
CA GLY A 75 -12.38 2.70 -72.37
C GLY A 75 -13.19 2.06 -73.52
N ASN A 76 -13.26 2.76 -74.67
CA ASN A 76 -14.01 2.36 -75.85
C ASN A 76 -15.53 2.20 -75.64
N ARG A 77 -16.12 2.99 -74.73
CA ARG A 77 -17.56 3.04 -74.49
C ARG A 77 -18.06 4.45 -74.25
N LEU A 78 -19.32 4.70 -74.62
CA LEU A 78 -20.03 5.93 -74.30
C LEU A 78 -20.41 5.93 -72.81
N LEU A 79 -19.94 6.92 -72.09
CA LEU A 79 -20.49 7.30 -70.80
C LEU A 79 -21.87 7.91 -71.04
N GLY A 80 -22.92 7.10 -70.83
CA GLY A 80 -24.32 7.54 -70.93
C GLY A 80 -24.65 8.61 -69.89
N CYS A 81 -25.91 9.05 -69.85
CA CYS A 81 -26.36 10.12 -68.95
C CYS A 81 -25.83 9.99 -67.50
N PRO A 82 -25.20 11.05 -66.94
CA PRO A 82 -24.58 10.99 -65.62
C PRO A 82 -25.59 10.78 -64.49
N TRP A 83 -26.87 11.12 -64.69
CA TRP A 83 -27.94 10.88 -63.73
C TRP A 83 -28.53 9.47 -63.80
N CYS A 84 -28.86 8.98 -65.01
CA CYS A 84 -29.36 7.62 -65.21
C CYS A 84 -28.32 6.57 -64.75
N SER A 85 -27.04 6.86 -64.95
CA SER A 85 -25.92 6.03 -64.47
C SER A 85 -25.54 6.26 -63.00
N ARG A 86 -26.31 7.09 -62.27
CA ARG A 86 -26.12 7.45 -60.85
C ARG A 86 -24.75 8.04 -60.50
N ARG A 87 -24.02 8.56 -61.49
CA ARG A 87 -22.76 9.28 -61.29
C ARG A 87 -22.98 10.72 -60.79
N ARG A 88 -24.15 11.30 -61.06
CA ARG A 88 -24.67 12.56 -60.51
C ARG A 88 -26.05 12.34 -59.88
N ALA A 89 -26.37 13.09 -58.82
CA ALA A 89 -27.70 13.12 -58.24
C ALA A 89 -28.63 14.02 -59.07
N THR A 90 -29.91 13.64 -59.20
CA THR A 90 -30.90 14.56 -59.79
C THR A 90 -31.11 15.74 -58.85
N PRO A 91 -31.53 16.92 -59.33
CA PRO A 91 -31.72 18.09 -58.49
C PRO A 91 -32.56 17.80 -57.23
N GLU A 92 -33.63 17.03 -57.35
CA GLU A 92 -34.56 16.66 -56.28
C GLU A 92 -33.97 15.68 -55.26
N ARG A 93 -32.87 15.00 -55.61
CA ARG A 93 -32.18 14.00 -54.77
C ARG A 93 -30.80 14.49 -54.32
N SER A 94 -30.50 15.75 -54.54
CA SER A 94 -29.21 16.36 -54.26
C SER A 94 -29.01 16.69 -52.78
N LEU A 95 -27.75 16.81 -52.37
CA LEU A 95 -27.38 17.26 -51.03
C LEU A 95 -27.91 18.66 -50.76
N ALA A 96 -27.81 19.57 -51.73
CA ALA A 96 -28.27 20.95 -51.60
C ALA A 96 -29.75 21.07 -51.25
N VAL A 97 -30.60 20.25 -51.88
CA VAL A 97 -32.05 20.30 -51.69
C VAL A 97 -32.47 19.66 -50.36
N HIS A 98 -31.86 18.53 -49.99
CA HIS A 98 -32.22 17.83 -48.76
C HIS A 98 -31.53 18.36 -47.49
N HIS A 99 -30.34 18.95 -47.63
CA HIS A 99 -29.49 19.44 -46.53
C HIS A 99 -28.84 20.79 -46.90
N PRO A 100 -29.64 21.87 -47.01
CA PRO A 100 -29.14 23.20 -47.39
C PRO A 100 -28.12 23.76 -46.39
N ASP A 101 -28.22 23.38 -45.12
CA ASP A 101 -27.27 23.67 -44.05
C ASP A 101 -25.87 23.09 -44.33
N LEU A 102 -25.78 21.82 -44.74
CA LEU A 102 -24.51 21.20 -45.09
C LEU A 102 -23.97 21.76 -46.41
N ALA A 103 -24.85 22.10 -47.35
CA ALA A 103 -24.45 22.72 -48.61
C ALA A 103 -23.83 24.11 -48.42
N ALA A 104 -24.26 24.88 -47.41
CA ALA A 104 -23.64 26.15 -47.05
C ALA A 104 -22.21 26.00 -46.53
N GLU A 105 -21.85 24.83 -45.99
CA GLU A 105 -20.51 24.50 -45.52
C GLU A 105 -19.63 23.86 -46.62
N TRP A 106 -20.12 23.74 -47.85
CA TRP A 106 -19.33 23.21 -48.97
C TRP A 106 -18.16 24.14 -49.29
N HIS A 107 -16.94 23.60 -49.36
CA HIS A 107 -15.78 24.45 -49.64
C HIS A 107 -15.86 25.02 -51.07
N PRO A 108 -15.69 26.34 -51.26
CA PRO A 108 -15.87 27.00 -52.57
C PRO A 108 -14.90 26.48 -53.64
N ASP A 109 -13.62 26.30 -53.30
CA ASP A 109 -12.60 26.02 -54.33
C ASP A 109 -12.06 24.57 -54.36
N PHE A 110 -12.17 23.82 -53.27
CA PHE A 110 -11.42 22.56 -53.11
C PHE A 110 -12.16 21.34 -53.68
N ASN A 111 -13.40 21.51 -54.12
CA ASN A 111 -14.21 20.45 -54.74
C ASN A 111 -14.19 20.50 -56.29
N GLY A 112 -13.37 21.38 -56.88
CA GLY A 112 -13.34 21.61 -58.33
C GLY A 112 -14.69 22.09 -58.84
N ASN A 113 -15.13 21.56 -59.99
CA ASN A 113 -16.40 21.96 -60.62
C ASN A 113 -17.65 21.28 -59.99
N LEU A 114 -17.48 20.53 -58.90
CA LEU A 114 -18.60 19.86 -58.23
C LEU A 114 -19.29 20.80 -57.25
N THR A 115 -20.61 20.85 -57.36
CA THR A 115 -21.48 21.59 -56.46
C THR A 115 -22.24 20.64 -55.53
N PRO A 116 -22.81 21.14 -54.42
CA PRO A 116 -23.74 20.36 -53.60
C PRO A 116 -24.97 19.83 -54.35
N PHE A 117 -25.28 20.34 -55.54
CA PHE A 117 -26.37 19.83 -56.39
C PHE A 117 -25.98 18.55 -57.15
N ASP A 118 -24.69 18.27 -57.31
CA ASP A 118 -24.21 17.14 -58.13
C ASP A 118 -24.16 15.79 -57.37
N ARG A 119 -24.31 15.82 -56.04
CA ARG A 119 -24.10 14.64 -55.16
C ARG A 119 -25.32 14.37 -54.29
N ALA A 120 -25.58 13.09 -54.03
CA ALA A 120 -26.68 12.67 -53.16
C ALA A 120 -26.28 12.70 -51.67
N PRO A 121 -27.22 12.91 -50.74
CA PRO A 121 -26.97 12.90 -49.29
C PRO A 121 -26.31 11.62 -48.75
N THR A 122 -26.50 10.48 -49.41
CA THR A 122 -25.93 9.19 -49.01
C THR A 122 -24.58 8.89 -49.66
N SER A 123 -24.02 9.84 -50.43
CA SER A 123 -22.79 9.62 -51.17
C SER A 123 -21.58 9.42 -50.25
N GLU A 124 -20.78 8.39 -50.51
CA GLU A 124 -19.49 8.18 -49.85
C GLU A 124 -18.36 9.02 -50.48
N PHE A 125 -18.69 9.98 -51.35
CA PHE A 125 -17.73 10.91 -51.93
C PHE A 125 -17.09 11.78 -50.84
N LEU A 126 -15.76 11.80 -50.81
CA LEU A 126 -14.96 12.65 -49.94
C LEU A 126 -14.97 14.08 -50.51
N ALA A 127 -15.69 14.98 -49.85
CA ALA A 127 -15.76 16.40 -50.19
C ALA A 127 -14.94 17.22 -49.20
N TRP A 128 -14.51 18.40 -49.63
CA TRP A 128 -13.93 19.44 -48.79
C TRP A 128 -15.02 20.37 -48.25
N TRP A 129 -14.89 20.74 -46.99
CA TRP A 129 -15.85 21.54 -46.23
C TRP A 129 -15.14 22.67 -45.49
N THR A 130 -15.88 23.73 -45.22
CA THR A 130 -15.46 24.82 -44.33
C THR A 130 -16.50 24.93 -43.22
N CYS A 131 -16.10 24.75 -41.96
CA CYS A 131 -17.02 24.91 -40.83
C CYS A 131 -17.28 26.42 -40.55
N PRO A 132 -18.30 26.77 -39.75
CA PRO A 132 -18.59 28.16 -39.38
C PRO A 132 -17.44 28.89 -38.69
N GLU A 133 -16.55 28.15 -38.00
CA GLU A 133 -15.33 28.68 -37.40
C GLU A 133 -14.19 28.89 -38.44
N GLY A 134 -14.45 28.66 -39.73
CA GLY A 134 -13.50 28.88 -40.83
C GLY A 134 -12.50 27.75 -41.09
N HIS A 135 -12.58 26.63 -40.37
CA HIS A 135 -11.64 25.52 -40.58
C HIS A 135 -12.00 24.71 -41.82
N THR A 136 -10.99 24.48 -42.68
CA THR A 136 -11.08 23.61 -43.86
C THR A 136 -10.75 22.16 -43.51
N TYR A 137 -11.61 21.21 -43.91
CA TYR A 137 -11.41 19.77 -43.67
C TYR A 137 -12.13 18.93 -44.72
N SER A 138 -11.69 17.67 -44.91
CA SER A 138 -12.37 16.72 -45.79
C SER A 138 -13.16 15.67 -45.02
N ALA A 139 -14.33 15.30 -45.53
CA ALA A 139 -15.19 14.26 -44.98
C ALA A 139 -16.16 13.74 -46.04
N THR A 140 -16.64 12.50 -45.89
CA THR A 140 -17.66 11.97 -46.81
C THR A 140 -19.01 12.62 -46.57
N ILE A 141 -19.76 12.87 -47.65
CA ILE A 141 -21.10 13.49 -47.59
C ILE A 141 -22.03 12.66 -46.69
N GLY A 142 -22.09 11.34 -46.90
CA GLY A 142 -22.91 10.43 -46.11
C GLY A 142 -22.60 10.48 -44.63
N ALA A 143 -21.32 10.59 -44.23
CA ALA A 143 -20.94 10.72 -42.82
C ALA A 143 -21.39 12.05 -42.20
N ARG A 144 -21.29 13.15 -42.95
CA ARG A 144 -21.78 14.47 -42.52
C ARG A 144 -23.29 14.46 -42.32
N VAL A 145 -24.05 13.95 -43.29
CA VAL A 145 -25.52 13.82 -43.23
C VAL A 145 -25.97 13.01 -42.03
N ARG A 146 -25.36 11.83 -41.78
CA ARG A 146 -25.69 10.98 -40.61
C ARG A 146 -25.43 11.67 -39.27
N ARG A 147 -24.45 12.58 -39.19
CA ARG A 147 -24.16 13.37 -37.98
C ARG A 147 -25.13 14.52 -37.80
N HIS A 148 -25.57 15.14 -38.90
CA HIS A 148 -26.51 16.25 -38.87
C HIS A 148 -27.93 15.81 -38.48
N THR A 149 -28.37 14.63 -38.95
CA THR A 149 -29.72 14.09 -38.68
C THR A 149 -29.91 13.49 -37.29
N ARG A 150 -28.90 13.50 -36.41
CA ARG A 150 -29.00 13.07 -35.01
C ARG A 150 -28.78 14.23 -34.03
N PRO A 151 -29.74 15.17 -33.91
CA PRO A 151 -29.53 16.40 -33.15
C PRO A 151 -29.41 16.20 -31.64
N ASP A 152 -29.98 15.14 -31.08
CA ASP A 152 -30.39 15.10 -29.67
C ASP A 152 -29.32 14.59 -28.67
N ARG A 153 -28.08 14.33 -29.10
CA ARG A 153 -27.00 13.83 -28.21
C ARG A 153 -25.59 14.37 -28.50
N MET A 154 -25.45 15.42 -29.32
CA MET A 154 -24.14 15.90 -29.76
C MET A 154 -23.98 17.40 -29.53
N THR A 155 -22.82 17.80 -28.97
CA THR A 155 -22.42 19.21 -28.88
C THR A 155 -22.32 19.83 -30.29
N PRO A 156 -22.49 21.16 -30.44
CA PRO A 156 -22.36 21.84 -31.74
C PRO A 156 -21.08 21.45 -32.49
N ALA A 157 -19.94 21.42 -31.80
CA ALA A 157 -18.66 20.94 -32.34
C ALA A 157 -18.70 19.49 -32.84
N ARG A 158 -19.39 18.58 -32.13
CA ARG A 158 -19.54 17.18 -32.55
C ARG A 158 -20.47 17.03 -33.75
N ARG A 159 -21.49 17.88 -33.87
CA ARG A 159 -22.44 17.89 -35.00
C ARG A 159 -21.75 18.29 -36.30
N LEU A 160 -20.90 19.32 -36.25
CA LEU A 160 -20.13 19.83 -37.40
C LEU A 160 -19.21 18.78 -38.02
N GLY A 161 -18.64 17.88 -37.22
CA GLY A 161 -17.70 16.87 -37.72
C GLY A 161 -16.31 17.42 -38.06
N CYS A 162 -16.08 18.73 -37.89
CA CYS A 162 -14.79 19.37 -38.03
C CYS A 162 -13.76 18.78 -37.03
N PRO A 163 -12.61 18.25 -37.48
CA PRO A 163 -11.57 17.71 -36.61
C PRO A 163 -11.02 18.75 -35.62
N THR A 164 -10.72 19.96 -36.09
CA THR A 164 -10.15 21.05 -35.27
C THR A 164 -11.11 21.50 -34.18
N CYS A 165 -12.38 21.78 -34.49
CA CYS A 165 -13.38 22.16 -33.48
C CYS A 165 -13.62 21.05 -32.43
N ARG A 166 -13.38 19.79 -32.81
CA ARG A 166 -13.57 18.63 -31.93
C ARG A 166 -12.32 18.23 -31.17
N SER A 167 -11.19 18.84 -31.46
CA SER A 167 -9.94 18.62 -30.78
C SER A 167 -9.97 19.13 -29.34
N LEU A 168 -8.92 18.84 -28.58
CA LEU A 168 -8.67 19.37 -27.25
C LEU A 168 -8.56 20.89 -27.33
N ALA A 169 -7.76 21.42 -28.26
CA ALA A 169 -7.61 22.85 -28.45
C ALA A 169 -8.93 23.56 -28.79
N GLY A 170 -9.78 22.92 -29.62
CA GLY A 170 -11.07 23.47 -29.99
C GLY A 170 -12.13 23.45 -28.88
N GLN A 171 -12.11 22.45 -27.99
CA GLN A 171 -13.14 22.30 -26.95
C GLN A 171 -12.72 22.80 -25.57
N ARG A 172 -11.42 22.77 -25.25
CA ARG A 172 -10.83 23.11 -23.95
C ARG A 172 -9.50 23.85 -24.15
N PRO A 173 -9.52 25.06 -24.75
CA PRO A 173 -8.31 25.87 -24.94
C PRO A 173 -7.61 26.21 -23.62
N ASP A 174 -8.39 26.34 -22.53
CA ASP A 174 -7.93 26.56 -21.16
C ASP A 174 -7.03 25.43 -20.63
N ILE A 175 -7.23 24.20 -21.12
CA ILE A 175 -6.39 23.03 -20.78
C ILE A 175 -5.35 22.77 -21.86
N ALA A 176 -5.65 23.07 -23.13
CA ALA A 176 -4.73 22.86 -24.25
C ALA A 176 -3.44 23.68 -24.11
N VAL A 177 -3.49 24.85 -23.46
CA VAL A 177 -2.30 25.67 -23.16
C VAL A 177 -1.30 24.95 -22.24
N GLU A 178 -1.76 23.97 -21.44
CA GLU A 178 -0.90 23.15 -20.59
C GLU A 178 -0.32 21.93 -21.33
N TRP A 179 -0.54 21.78 -22.64
CA TRP A 179 0.07 20.70 -23.41
C TRP A 179 1.59 20.87 -23.42
N HIS A 180 2.34 19.83 -23.06
CA HIS A 180 3.80 19.95 -23.03
C HIS A 180 4.35 20.15 -24.45
N PRO A 181 5.17 21.20 -24.69
CA PRO A 181 5.60 21.56 -26.05
C PRO A 181 6.56 20.56 -26.70
N GLU A 182 7.42 19.91 -25.91
CA GLU A 182 8.50 19.05 -26.43
C GLU A 182 8.31 17.54 -26.22
N LYS A 183 7.47 17.12 -25.27
CA LYS A 183 7.35 15.72 -24.86
C LYS A 183 6.22 14.95 -25.53
N ASN A 184 5.38 15.65 -26.29
CA ASN A 184 4.32 15.04 -27.09
C ASN A 184 4.72 15.11 -28.57
N PHE A 185 4.45 14.05 -29.31
CA PHE A 185 4.72 14.00 -30.75
C PHE A 185 3.57 14.59 -31.59
N ASP A 186 2.40 14.80 -30.97
CA ASP A 186 1.18 15.31 -31.57
C ASP A 186 0.75 16.64 -30.93
N HIS A 187 -0.09 17.39 -31.65
CA HIS A 187 -0.60 18.68 -31.21
C HIS A 187 -2.00 18.55 -30.58
N PRO A 188 -2.40 19.41 -29.61
CA PRO A 188 -3.75 19.38 -29.03
C PRO A 188 -4.89 19.63 -30.04
N THR A 189 -4.59 20.05 -31.27
CA THR A 189 -5.57 20.14 -32.38
C THR A 189 -5.88 18.78 -33.04
N GLU A 190 -5.09 17.75 -32.75
CA GLU A 190 -5.21 16.42 -33.35
C GLU A 190 -5.83 15.40 -32.40
N VAL A 191 -5.87 15.72 -31.09
CA VAL A 191 -6.33 14.81 -30.04
C VAL A 191 -7.68 15.27 -29.50
N ALA A 192 -8.64 14.35 -29.33
CA ALA A 192 -9.94 14.66 -28.73
C ALA A 192 -9.83 14.80 -27.20
N PRO A 193 -10.60 15.70 -26.54
CA PRO A 193 -10.49 15.92 -25.09
C PRO A 193 -10.79 14.66 -24.27
N ARG A 194 -11.71 13.79 -24.72
CA ARG A 194 -12.04 12.53 -24.01
C ARG A 194 -11.13 11.35 -24.38
N SER A 195 -9.98 11.60 -24.99
CA SER A 195 -9.04 10.56 -25.39
C SER A 195 -8.44 9.87 -24.16
N GLY A 196 -8.41 8.53 -24.16
CA GLY A 196 -7.71 7.74 -23.15
C GLY A 196 -6.19 7.79 -23.29
N GLN A 197 -5.66 8.46 -24.33
CA GLN A 197 -4.22 8.59 -24.55
C GLN A 197 -3.56 9.35 -23.40
N GLU A 198 -2.42 8.83 -22.94
CA GLU A 198 -1.54 9.51 -21.99
C GLU A 198 -0.63 10.49 -22.74
N ARG A 199 -0.57 11.72 -22.24
CA ARG A 199 0.23 12.80 -22.79
C ARG A 199 0.91 13.56 -21.67
N TRP A 200 1.97 14.27 -22.02
CA TRP A 200 2.70 15.13 -21.10
C TRP A 200 2.05 16.50 -21.02
N TRP A 201 1.98 17.02 -19.79
CA TRP A 201 1.41 18.32 -19.45
C TRP A 201 2.46 19.15 -18.74
N LEU A 202 2.43 20.46 -18.97
CA LEU A 202 3.25 21.47 -18.30
C LEU A 202 2.30 22.44 -17.62
N CYS A 203 2.23 22.39 -16.28
CA CYS A 203 1.35 23.32 -15.56
C CYS A 203 1.93 24.75 -15.55
N PRO A 204 1.13 25.77 -15.18
CA PRO A 204 1.59 27.16 -15.15
C PRO A 204 2.78 27.44 -14.21
N ILE A 205 3.02 26.59 -13.20
CA ILE A 205 4.16 26.68 -12.27
C ILE A 205 5.42 26.02 -12.86
N GLY A 206 5.32 25.36 -14.02
CA GLY A 206 6.44 24.74 -14.73
C GLY A 206 6.64 23.24 -14.44
N HIS A 207 5.72 22.60 -13.71
CA HIS A 207 5.84 21.16 -13.47
C HIS A 207 5.43 20.33 -14.69
N SER A 208 6.33 19.45 -15.14
CA SER A 208 6.08 18.47 -16.21
C SER A 208 5.53 17.15 -15.64
N TYR A 209 4.38 16.68 -16.11
CA TYR A 209 3.78 15.41 -15.68
C TYR A 209 2.97 14.70 -16.77
N ALA A 210 2.92 13.37 -16.73
CA ALA A 210 2.05 12.58 -17.59
C ALA A 210 0.65 12.40 -16.98
N ALA A 211 -0.37 12.50 -17.82
CA ALA A 211 -1.76 12.18 -17.48
C ALA A 211 -2.58 11.92 -18.75
N THR A 212 -3.69 11.18 -18.62
CA THR A 212 -4.60 10.97 -19.75
C THR A 212 -5.36 12.25 -20.11
N VAL A 213 -5.59 12.49 -21.40
CA VAL A 213 -6.34 13.66 -21.88
C VAL A 213 -7.77 13.67 -21.32
N ALA A 214 -8.41 12.50 -21.26
CA ALA A 214 -9.74 12.34 -20.68
C ALA A 214 -9.81 12.78 -19.21
N ASN A 215 -8.80 12.41 -18.40
CA ASN A 215 -8.78 12.86 -17.01
C ASN A 215 -8.54 14.37 -16.96
N ARG A 216 -7.58 14.91 -17.71
CA ARG A 216 -7.23 16.34 -17.67
C ARG A 216 -8.35 17.27 -18.11
N THR A 217 -9.19 16.84 -19.05
CA THR A 217 -10.28 17.66 -19.61
C THR A 217 -11.64 17.39 -18.98
N ARG A 218 -11.76 16.47 -18.02
CA ARG A 218 -13.02 16.21 -17.33
C ARG A 218 -13.47 17.47 -16.58
N VAL A 219 -14.74 17.84 -16.73
CA VAL A 219 -15.32 19.05 -16.12
C VAL A 219 -16.00 18.72 -14.79
N ASN A 220 -16.76 17.61 -14.73
CA ASN A 220 -17.50 17.23 -13.54
C ASN A 220 -17.39 15.70 -13.25
N PRO A 221 -16.76 15.29 -12.13
CA PRO A 221 -15.91 16.14 -11.30
C PRO A 221 -14.70 16.62 -12.11
N PRO A 222 -14.08 17.76 -11.77
CA PRO A 222 -12.89 18.24 -12.46
C PRO A 222 -11.81 17.14 -12.54
N GLY A 223 -11.08 17.15 -13.65
CA GLY A 223 -9.90 16.33 -13.82
C GLY A 223 -8.87 16.52 -12.72
N SER A 224 -8.06 15.50 -12.45
CA SER A 224 -6.88 15.71 -11.61
C SER A 224 -5.91 16.66 -12.32
N GLY A 225 -5.68 17.82 -11.73
CA GLY A 225 -4.65 18.77 -12.17
C GLY A 225 -3.24 18.29 -11.85
N CYS A 226 -2.28 19.21 -11.86
CA CYS A 226 -0.87 18.92 -11.58
C CYS A 226 -0.69 18.18 -10.23
N PRO A 227 -0.06 16.98 -10.23
CA PRO A 227 0.10 16.20 -9.01
C PRO A 227 1.11 16.81 -8.03
N TYR A 228 2.04 17.64 -8.53
CA TYR A 228 3.01 18.35 -7.70
C TYR A 228 2.35 19.53 -6.98
N CYS A 229 1.63 20.39 -7.70
CA CYS A 229 0.90 21.51 -7.08
C CYS A 229 -0.14 21.05 -6.05
N SER A 230 -0.75 19.87 -6.25
CA SER A 230 -1.70 19.31 -5.31
C SER A 230 -1.06 18.52 -4.16
N GLY A 231 0.27 18.48 -4.04
CA GLY A 231 1.00 17.73 -3.02
C GLY A 231 0.87 16.19 -3.11
N ARG A 232 0.36 15.65 -4.21
CA ARG A 232 0.22 14.20 -4.43
C ARG A 232 1.52 13.55 -4.89
N ARG A 233 2.41 14.34 -5.49
CA ARG A 233 3.79 13.94 -5.82
C ARG A 233 4.75 14.97 -5.24
N PRO A 234 5.90 14.51 -4.70
CA PRO A 234 6.91 15.41 -4.18
C PRO A 234 7.59 16.21 -5.31
N THR A 235 7.92 17.45 -5.02
CA THR A 235 8.90 18.28 -5.72
C THR A 235 10.31 18.03 -5.16
N PRO A 236 11.39 18.37 -5.88
CA PRO A 236 12.75 18.16 -5.36
C PRO A 236 13.02 18.78 -3.98
N THR A 237 12.29 19.84 -3.62
CA THR A 237 12.45 20.59 -2.37
C THR A 237 11.60 20.08 -1.20
N ASP A 238 10.63 19.19 -1.44
CA ASP A 238 9.69 18.69 -0.41
C ASP A 238 9.88 17.19 -0.08
N THR A 239 10.95 16.59 -0.61
CA THR A 239 11.29 15.19 -0.37
C THR A 239 11.69 14.93 1.09
N VAL A 240 11.59 13.68 1.54
CA VAL A 240 11.98 13.29 2.91
C VAL A 240 13.46 13.52 3.14
N ILE A 241 14.32 13.25 2.15
CA ILE A 241 15.77 13.47 2.29
C ILE A 241 16.12 14.95 2.56
N VAL A 242 15.35 15.88 1.97
CA VAL A 242 15.54 17.32 2.16
C VAL A 242 14.90 17.79 3.48
N THR A 243 13.67 17.37 3.76
CA THR A 243 12.90 17.88 4.91
C THR A 243 13.23 17.18 6.23
N HIS A 244 13.64 15.91 6.19
CA HIS A 244 13.90 15.05 7.35
C HIS A 244 15.17 14.22 7.16
N PRO A 245 16.36 14.85 7.00
CA PRO A 245 17.60 14.16 6.68
C PRO A 245 18.02 13.11 7.73
N HIS A 246 17.61 13.28 8.98
CA HIS A 246 17.88 12.32 10.06
C HIS A 246 17.26 10.93 9.78
N LEU A 247 16.14 10.86 9.06
CA LEU A 247 15.45 9.60 8.72
C LEU A 247 16.25 8.74 7.73
N VAL A 248 17.16 9.33 6.96
CA VAL A 248 18.05 8.58 6.06
C VAL A 248 18.88 7.56 6.84
N THR A 249 19.31 7.92 8.05
CA THR A 249 20.12 7.03 8.91
C THR A 249 19.32 5.85 9.46
N GLU A 250 18.00 5.96 9.50
CA GLU A 250 17.12 4.90 9.98
C GLU A 250 16.44 4.13 8.85
N PHE A 251 16.61 4.55 7.60
CA PHE A 251 16.00 3.88 6.45
C PHE A 251 16.78 2.60 6.12
N ASP A 252 16.10 1.45 6.13
CA ASP A 252 16.76 0.17 5.90
C ASP A 252 16.89 -0.09 4.38
N ASN A 253 18.01 0.38 3.80
CA ASN A 253 18.28 0.25 2.37
C ASN A 253 18.43 -1.22 1.91
N ASP A 254 18.79 -2.13 2.82
CA ASP A 254 18.93 -3.56 2.51
C ASP A 254 17.57 -4.21 2.22
N ILE A 255 16.47 -3.63 2.73
CA ILE A 255 15.12 -4.18 2.60
C ILE A 255 14.26 -3.36 1.63
N ASN A 256 14.43 -2.04 1.63
CA ASN A 256 13.63 -1.13 0.81
C ASN A 256 14.14 -1.00 -0.63
N GLU A 257 14.65 -2.09 -1.22
CA GLU A 257 15.14 -2.09 -2.59
C GLU A 257 14.13 -1.37 -3.52
N GLU A 258 14.63 -0.46 -4.37
CA GLU A 258 13.85 0.41 -5.27
C GLU A 258 12.94 1.46 -4.63
N PHE A 259 12.91 1.57 -3.30
CA PHE A 259 12.20 2.63 -2.59
C PHE A 259 13.19 3.64 -1.98
N PHE A 260 13.20 4.85 -2.53
CA PHE A 260 14.13 5.90 -2.12
C PHE A 260 13.43 7.12 -1.50
N LEU A 261 14.02 7.65 -0.43
CA LEU A 261 13.51 8.82 0.31
C LEU A 261 13.62 10.14 -0.47
N ASP A 262 14.39 10.18 -1.55
CA ASP A 262 14.49 11.31 -2.47
C ASP A 262 13.34 11.37 -3.50
N LYS A 263 12.44 10.37 -3.49
CA LYS A 263 11.25 10.30 -4.36
C LYS A 263 9.92 10.30 -3.59
N VAL A 264 9.93 10.58 -2.29
CA VAL A 264 8.72 10.65 -1.46
C VAL A 264 8.71 11.89 -0.58
N SER A 265 7.53 12.43 -0.32
CA SER A 265 7.32 13.52 0.64
C SER A 265 7.08 12.98 2.06
N ALA A 266 7.26 13.84 3.06
CA ALA A 266 7.02 13.53 4.47
C ALA A 266 5.59 13.04 4.76
N GLY A 267 4.58 13.48 4.00
CA GLY A 267 3.19 13.05 4.15
C GLY A 267 2.85 11.68 3.53
N SER A 268 3.82 10.98 2.95
CA SER A 268 3.57 9.75 2.20
C SER A 268 3.06 8.60 3.07
N GLY A 269 1.95 7.98 2.66
CA GLY A 269 1.41 6.77 3.28
C GLY A 269 2.14 5.48 2.90
N ARG A 270 3.22 5.54 2.10
CA ARG A 270 4.01 4.36 1.73
C ARG A 270 4.70 3.77 2.96
N ARG A 271 4.62 2.46 3.14
CA ARG A 271 5.37 1.73 4.19
C ARG A 271 6.80 1.47 3.74
N ALA A 272 7.73 1.65 4.66
CA ALA A 272 9.14 1.30 4.50
C ALA A 272 9.59 0.42 5.67
N ALA A 273 10.69 -0.29 5.48
CA ALA A 273 11.49 -0.88 6.54
C ALA A 273 12.43 0.16 7.15
N TRP A 274 12.59 0.10 8.47
CA TRP A 274 13.40 1.02 9.25
C TRP A 274 14.30 0.21 10.18
N ARG A 275 15.50 0.74 10.43
CA ARG A 275 16.50 0.16 11.32
C ARG A 275 17.03 1.21 12.27
N CYS A 276 16.99 0.93 13.56
CA CYS A 276 17.51 1.87 14.56
C CYS A 276 18.99 1.62 14.83
N ARG A 277 19.63 2.52 15.57
CA ARG A 277 21.05 2.38 15.96
C ARG A 277 21.38 1.12 16.77
N ARG A 278 20.39 0.54 17.47
CA ARG A 278 20.52 -0.74 18.19
C ARG A 278 20.36 -1.96 17.27
N GLY A 279 20.05 -1.75 16.00
CA GLY A 279 19.90 -2.81 15.01
C GLY A 279 18.48 -3.37 14.86
N HIS A 280 17.51 -2.94 15.67
CA HIS A 280 16.12 -3.40 15.54
C HIS A 280 15.50 -2.95 14.23
N ARG A 281 14.76 -3.86 13.59
CA ARG A 281 14.07 -3.63 12.32
C ARG A 281 12.56 -3.57 12.51
N TRP A 282 11.91 -2.60 11.87
CA TRP A 282 10.44 -2.50 11.89
C TRP A 282 9.90 -1.89 10.61
N SER A 283 8.58 -2.02 10.41
CA SER A 283 7.90 -1.40 9.28
C SER A 283 6.91 -0.34 9.76
N ALA A 284 6.99 0.85 9.16
CA ALA A 284 6.13 1.99 9.45
C ALA A 284 5.94 2.82 8.17
N THR A 285 4.90 3.66 8.10
CA THR A 285 4.75 4.57 6.97
C THR A 285 5.75 5.72 7.08
N VAL A 286 6.12 6.31 5.94
CA VAL A 286 6.98 7.52 5.90
C VAL A 286 6.35 8.65 6.71
N ARG A 287 5.04 8.84 6.60
CA ARG A 287 4.27 9.81 7.40
C ARG A 287 4.41 9.61 8.90
N ASP A 288 4.26 8.38 9.40
CA ASP A 288 4.36 8.12 10.84
C ASP A 288 5.78 8.42 11.37
N ARG A 289 6.80 8.27 10.52
CA ARG A 289 8.19 8.59 10.87
C ARG A 289 8.48 10.08 10.81
N ALA A 290 8.07 10.74 9.74
CA ALA A 290 8.41 12.12 9.46
C ALA A 290 7.56 13.10 10.28
N ASN A 291 6.24 12.91 10.32
CA ASN A 291 5.32 13.87 10.93
C ASN A 291 4.99 13.52 12.39
N ASP A 292 4.79 12.24 12.69
CA ASP A 292 4.34 11.80 14.02
C ASP A 292 5.50 11.42 14.96
N GLY A 293 6.74 11.42 14.45
CA GLY A 293 7.95 11.13 15.22
C GLY A 293 7.99 9.73 15.83
N THR A 294 7.22 8.77 15.29
CA THR A 294 7.21 7.41 15.82
C THR A 294 8.59 6.77 15.64
N GLY A 295 9.12 6.12 16.68
CA GLY A 295 10.44 5.50 16.65
C GLY A 295 10.39 3.98 16.61
N CYS A 296 11.53 3.35 16.90
CA CYS A 296 11.62 1.90 17.04
C CYS A 296 10.67 1.38 18.14
N PRO A 297 9.73 0.46 17.83
CA PRO A 297 8.77 -0.04 18.81
C PRO A 297 9.40 -0.86 19.93
N GLU A 298 10.55 -1.50 19.68
CA GLU A 298 11.31 -2.24 20.70
C GLU A 298 12.03 -1.29 21.66
N CYS A 299 12.70 -0.25 21.13
CA CYS A 299 13.35 0.76 21.97
C CYS A 299 12.32 1.52 22.84
N ALA A 300 11.12 1.74 22.30
CA ALA A 300 10.03 2.39 23.03
C ALA A 300 9.27 1.46 23.99
N GLY A 301 9.65 0.17 24.10
CA GLY A 301 8.99 -0.81 24.97
C GLY A 301 7.57 -1.21 24.53
N LYS A 302 7.16 -0.83 23.31
CA LYS A 302 5.84 -1.14 22.72
C LYS A 302 5.78 -2.54 22.09
N ARG A 303 6.93 -3.15 21.82
CA ARG A 303 7.07 -4.50 21.27
C ARG A 303 8.20 -5.24 21.98
N ALA A 304 7.98 -6.51 22.29
CA ALA A 304 9.01 -7.37 22.86
C ALA A 304 10.01 -7.81 21.78
N GLY A 305 11.29 -7.78 22.14
CA GLY A 305 12.44 -8.19 21.35
C GLY A 305 13.48 -8.84 22.26
N ALA A 306 14.58 -9.32 21.66
CA ALA A 306 15.58 -10.11 22.36
C ALA A 306 16.24 -9.39 23.55
N ASP A 307 16.33 -8.05 23.50
CA ASP A 307 17.03 -7.22 24.47
C ASP A 307 16.11 -6.54 25.51
N ASN A 308 14.78 -6.63 25.36
CA ASN A 308 13.82 -5.93 26.22
C ASN A 308 12.70 -6.81 26.80
N CYS A 309 12.67 -8.10 26.44
CA CYS A 309 11.65 -9.02 26.93
C CYS A 309 11.79 -9.29 28.44
N LEU A 310 10.70 -9.75 29.07
CA LEU A 310 10.68 -10.06 30.49
C LEU A 310 11.74 -11.10 30.87
N ALA A 311 11.94 -12.12 30.04
CA ALA A 311 12.96 -13.15 30.30
C ALA A 311 14.39 -12.61 30.31
N THR A 312 14.70 -11.68 29.39
CA THR A 312 16.05 -11.09 29.30
C THR A 312 16.31 -10.12 30.45
N LEU A 313 15.34 -9.28 30.81
CA LEU A 313 15.55 -8.23 31.81
C LEU A 313 15.26 -8.68 33.25
N MET A 314 14.34 -9.62 33.45
CA MET A 314 13.87 -10.07 34.77
C MET A 314 13.78 -11.61 34.85
N PRO A 315 14.91 -12.34 34.71
CA PRO A 315 14.91 -13.80 34.70
C PRO A 315 14.36 -14.42 36.00
N ALA A 316 14.53 -13.78 37.16
CA ALA A 316 13.97 -14.30 38.41
C ALA A 316 12.44 -14.32 38.40
N LEU A 317 11.80 -13.31 37.80
CA LEU A 317 10.33 -13.25 37.71
C LEU A 317 9.76 -14.30 36.77
N THR A 318 10.54 -14.87 35.84
CA THR A 318 10.03 -15.91 34.95
C THR A 318 9.74 -17.21 35.68
N ALA A 319 10.41 -17.47 36.81
CA ALA A 319 10.13 -18.62 37.67
C ALA A 319 8.72 -18.54 38.28
N GLU A 320 8.18 -17.34 38.43
CA GLU A 320 6.81 -17.12 38.90
C GLU A 320 5.78 -17.05 37.78
N TRP A 321 6.17 -17.20 36.51
CA TRP A 321 5.22 -17.19 35.41
C TRP A 321 4.35 -18.45 35.46
N HIS A 322 3.03 -18.31 35.43
CA HIS A 322 2.16 -19.49 35.44
C HIS A 322 2.30 -20.24 34.11
N PRO A 323 2.55 -21.57 34.13
CA PRO A 323 2.89 -22.33 32.92
C PRO A 323 1.76 -22.39 31.88
N GLU A 324 0.50 -22.45 32.33
CA GLU A 324 -0.64 -22.74 31.43
C GLU A 324 -1.67 -21.59 31.29
N LEU A 325 -1.66 -20.61 32.19
CA LEU A 325 -2.76 -19.63 32.30
C LEU A 325 -2.49 -18.30 31.58
N ASN A 326 -1.44 -18.24 30.75
CA ASN A 326 -1.06 -17.05 30.00
C ASN A 326 -1.30 -17.18 28.48
N GLY A 327 -1.93 -18.27 28.03
CA GLY A 327 -2.15 -18.55 26.62
C GLY A 327 -0.82 -18.60 25.86
N ASP A 328 -0.77 -17.96 24.68
CA ASP A 328 0.43 -17.91 23.84
C ASP A 328 1.52 -16.94 24.34
N ARG A 329 1.26 -16.21 25.45
CA ARG A 329 2.25 -15.28 26.01
C ARG A 329 3.27 -16.04 26.82
N THR A 330 4.54 -15.78 26.50
CA THR A 330 5.69 -16.28 27.24
C THR A 330 6.50 -15.08 27.73
N PRO A 331 7.38 -15.27 28.73
CA PRO A 331 8.30 -14.22 29.14
C PRO A 331 9.19 -13.65 28.02
N HIS A 332 9.34 -14.35 26.89
CA HIS A 332 10.07 -13.87 25.71
C HIS A 332 9.22 -13.00 24.78
N THR A 333 7.88 -13.09 24.84
CA THR A 333 6.96 -12.37 23.93
C THR A 333 6.32 -11.13 24.55
N VAL A 334 6.70 -10.78 25.79
CA VAL A 334 6.22 -9.60 26.51
C VAL A 334 7.39 -8.73 26.98
N THR A 335 7.21 -7.41 27.01
CA THR A 335 8.24 -6.49 27.55
C THR A 335 8.20 -6.48 29.07
N ALA A 336 9.38 -6.32 29.70
CA ALA A 336 9.51 -6.40 31.16
C ALA A 336 8.67 -5.36 31.93
N PHE A 337 8.29 -4.24 31.31
CA PHE A 337 7.50 -3.18 31.95
C PHE A 337 6.15 -2.97 31.28
N SER A 338 5.57 -4.01 30.69
CA SER A 338 4.27 -3.95 30.04
C SER A 338 3.10 -3.81 31.04
N ASP A 339 2.06 -3.07 30.65
CA ASP A 339 0.79 -3.00 31.38
C ASP A 339 -0.12 -4.22 31.17
N ILE A 340 0.34 -5.22 30.39
CA ILE A 340 -0.35 -6.49 30.23
C ILE A 340 -0.47 -7.20 31.59
N HIS A 341 -1.66 -7.75 31.87
CA HIS A 341 -1.86 -8.67 32.98
C HIS A 341 -1.38 -10.07 32.59
N ALA A 342 -0.59 -10.64 33.48
CA ALA A 342 -0.19 -12.04 33.43
C ALA A 342 -0.64 -12.75 34.71
N VAL A 343 -0.80 -14.06 34.61
CA VAL A 343 -1.06 -14.94 35.75
C VAL A 343 0.28 -15.45 36.28
N TRP A 344 0.45 -15.34 37.59
CA TRP A 344 1.67 -15.68 38.32
C TRP A 344 1.40 -16.78 39.32
N ARG A 345 2.44 -17.55 39.65
CA ARG A 345 2.44 -18.57 40.69
C ARG A 345 3.69 -18.42 41.56
N CYS A 346 3.51 -18.19 42.86
CA CYS A 346 4.65 -18.12 43.77
C CYS A 346 5.08 -19.52 44.20
N THR A 347 6.23 -19.62 44.87
CA THR A 347 6.75 -20.87 45.46
C THR A 347 5.78 -21.53 46.44
N ALA A 348 5.02 -20.74 47.21
CA ALA A 348 3.96 -21.24 48.09
C ALA A 348 2.69 -21.74 47.34
N GLY A 349 2.70 -21.75 46.01
CA GLY A 349 1.63 -22.28 45.18
C GLY A 349 0.46 -21.33 44.90
N HIS A 350 0.40 -20.15 45.54
CA HIS A 350 -0.66 -19.16 45.28
C HIS A 350 -0.62 -18.68 43.83
N VAL A 351 -1.79 -18.61 43.21
CA VAL A 351 -1.97 -18.13 41.83
C VAL A 351 -2.70 -16.79 41.85
N TRP A 352 -2.19 -15.78 41.13
CA TRP A 352 -2.85 -14.48 41.04
C TRP A 352 -2.58 -13.78 39.70
N SER A 353 -3.45 -12.83 39.36
CA SER A 353 -3.28 -11.96 38.19
C SER A 353 -2.69 -10.61 38.60
N ALA A 354 -1.67 -10.14 37.87
CA ALA A 354 -1.08 -8.84 38.07
C ALA A 354 -0.44 -8.30 36.79
N ARG A 355 -0.33 -6.97 36.68
CA ARG A 355 0.42 -6.32 35.60
C ARG A 355 1.89 -6.68 35.69
N ILE A 356 2.50 -6.99 34.54
CA ILE A 356 3.94 -7.29 34.44
C ILE A 356 4.76 -6.12 34.99
N ALA A 357 4.41 -4.88 34.62
CA ALA A 357 5.09 -3.69 35.10
C ALA A 357 5.06 -3.52 36.63
N HIS A 358 4.04 -4.04 37.33
CA HIS A 358 3.99 -3.99 38.79
C HIS A 358 4.89 -5.06 39.40
N ARG A 359 4.89 -6.28 38.82
CA ARG A 359 5.80 -7.34 39.23
C ARG A 359 7.26 -6.93 39.07
N SER A 360 7.61 -6.33 37.95
CA SER A 360 8.97 -5.85 37.66
C SER A 360 9.42 -4.70 38.57
N ARG A 361 8.49 -3.97 39.20
CA ARG A 361 8.79 -2.96 40.23
C ARG A 361 8.85 -3.55 41.64
N GLY A 362 8.73 -4.87 41.80
CA GLY A 362 8.89 -5.57 43.08
C GLY A 362 7.59 -5.87 43.84
N ALA A 363 6.42 -5.74 43.21
CA ALA A 363 5.18 -6.23 43.79
C ALA A 363 5.20 -7.76 43.82
N GLY A 364 4.97 -8.36 44.99
CA GLY A 364 4.96 -9.82 45.18
C GLY A 364 3.56 -10.43 45.21
N CYS A 365 3.46 -11.67 45.70
CA CYS A 365 2.18 -12.34 45.91
C CYS A 365 1.33 -11.60 46.96
N PRO A 366 0.08 -11.23 46.65
CA PRO A 366 -0.79 -10.54 47.61
C PRO A 366 -1.12 -11.42 48.82
N THR A 367 -1.30 -12.73 48.63
CA THR A 367 -1.63 -13.66 49.72
C THR A 367 -0.44 -13.81 50.69
N CYS A 368 0.78 -13.95 50.17
CA CYS A 368 1.97 -14.00 51.02
C CYS A 368 2.21 -12.67 51.75
N SER A 369 1.92 -11.54 51.09
CA SER A 369 2.07 -10.20 51.68
C SER A 369 1.01 -9.90 52.76
N ILE A 370 -0.20 -10.43 52.65
CA ILE A 370 -1.27 -10.28 53.65
C ILE A 370 -1.02 -11.21 54.85
N GLY A 371 -0.35 -12.33 54.65
CA GLY A 371 -0.05 -13.32 55.68
C GLY A 371 1.00 -12.93 56.72
N ASN A 372 1.57 -11.71 56.65
CA ASN A 372 2.73 -11.27 57.46
C ASN A 372 3.96 -12.20 57.34
N ILE A 373 4.13 -12.88 56.20
CA ILE A 373 5.33 -13.70 55.97
C ILE A 373 6.45 -12.77 55.52
N SER A 374 7.55 -12.72 56.27
CA SER A 374 8.67 -11.85 55.92
C SER A 374 9.33 -12.31 54.61
N ARG A 375 9.90 -11.38 53.83
CA ARG A 375 10.64 -11.72 52.60
C ARG A 375 11.81 -12.68 52.89
N ILE A 376 12.37 -12.61 54.09
CA ILE A 376 13.46 -13.47 54.53
C ILE A 376 12.98 -14.89 54.86
N GLU A 377 11.80 -15.06 55.46
CA GLU A 377 11.17 -16.39 55.65
C GLU A 377 10.88 -17.07 54.30
N GLN A 378 10.40 -16.32 53.31
CA GLN A 378 10.13 -16.87 51.97
C GLN A 378 11.42 -17.31 51.27
N ALA A 379 12.46 -16.47 51.32
CA ALA A 379 13.76 -16.78 50.73
C ALA A 379 14.45 -17.96 51.45
N LEU A 380 14.33 -18.02 52.77
CA LEU A 380 14.82 -19.14 53.60
C LEU A 380 14.10 -20.44 53.24
N ALA A 381 12.76 -20.45 53.21
CA ALA A 381 11.98 -21.63 52.85
C ALA A 381 12.29 -22.13 51.43
N ALA A 382 12.42 -21.21 50.46
CA ALA A 382 12.79 -21.55 49.09
C ALA A 382 14.19 -22.18 49.01
N SER A 383 15.16 -21.64 49.76
CA SER A 383 16.53 -22.16 49.78
C SER A 383 16.62 -23.52 50.48
N LEU A 384 15.85 -23.75 51.54
CA LEU A 384 15.79 -25.07 52.21
C LEU A 384 15.12 -26.13 51.32
N ALA A 385 14.11 -25.74 50.54
CA ALA A 385 13.39 -26.64 49.63
C ALA A 385 14.27 -27.20 48.50
N GLU A 386 15.46 -26.64 48.27
CA GLU A 386 16.46 -27.21 47.35
C GLU A 386 17.03 -28.56 47.86
N THR A 387 16.95 -28.81 49.17
CA THR A 387 17.60 -29.97 49.81
C THR A 387 16.68 -30.78 50.73
N LEU A 388 15.62 -30.18 51.27
CA LEU A 388 14.71 -30.79 52.24
C LEU A 388 13.25 -30.65 51.79
N THR A 389 12.38 -31.53 52.28
CA THR A 389 10.93 -31.31 52.20
C THR A 389 10.55 -30.14 53.11
N VAL A 390 9.94 -29.10 52.55
CA VAL A 390 9.56 -27.89 53.27
C VAL A 390 8.06 -27.62 53.11
N GLN A 391 7.40 -27.35 54.24
CA GLN A 391 6.05 -26.79 54.28
C GLN A 391 6.09 -25.44 54.99
N THR A 392 5.31 -24.47 54.54
CA THR A 392 5.28 -23.13 55.16
C THR A 392 3.90 -22.82 55.72
N GLN A 393 3.84 -22.06 56.81
CA GLN A 393 2.59 -21.53 57.39
C GLN A 393 1.60 -22.64 57.81
N VAL A 394 2.12 -23.75 58.32
CA VAL A 394 1.33 -24.92 58.74
C VAL A 394 0.59 -24.59 60.03
N ALA A 395 -0.73 -24.81 60.05
CA ALA A 395 -1.53 -24.72 61.27
C ALA A 395 -1.44 -26.04 62.04
N ILE A 396 -0.74 -26.04 63.17
CA ILE A 396 -0.59 -27.19 64.06
C ILE A 396 -1.63 -27.04 65.18
N PRO A 397 -2.69 -27.87 65.21
CA PRO A 397 -3.65 -27.83 66.31
C PRO A 397 -2.95 -28.16 67.62
N ILE A 398 -3.27 -27.50 68.72
CA ILE A 398 -2.74 -27.80 70.06
C ILE A 398 -3.90 -28.13 70.99
N GLU A 399 -3.85 -29.28 71.64
CA GLU A 399 -4.91 -29.72 72.56
C GLU A 399 -5.05 -28.74 73.73
N GLY A 400 -6.29 -28.42 74.10
CA GLY A 400 -6.58 -27.46 75.17
C GLY A 400 -6.48 -25.98 74.77
N THR A 401 -6.22 -25.65 73.50
CA THR A 401 -6.21 -24.26 73.00
C THR A 401 -7.28 -24.04 71.93
N ALA A 402 -7.88 -22.85 71.90
CA ALA A 402 -8.92 -22.50 70.92
C ALA A 402 -8.37 -22.16 69.52
N ARG A 403 -7.04 -21.98 69.38
CA ARG A 403 -6.41 -21.56 68.13
C ARG A 403 -5.16 -22.43 67.87
N PRO A 404 -4.96 -22.94 66.65
CA PRO A 404 -3.74 -23.66 66.31
C PRO A 404 -2.51 -22.74 66.39
N VAL A 405 -1.36 -23.33 66.66
CA VAL A 405 -0.06 -22.66 66.49
C VAL A 405 0.26 -22.64 65.01
N ARG A 406 0.53 -21.44 64.47
CA ARG A 406 0.96 -21.28 63.08
C ARG A 406 2.47 -21.34 63.03
N ALA A 407 3.00 -22.41 62.43
CA ALA A 407 4.42 -22.64 62.24
C ALA A 407 4.89 -22.01 60.93
N ASP A 408 5.97 -21.22 60.96
CA ASP A 408 6.43 -20.48 59.79
C ASP A 408 7.01 -21.40 58.72
N ILE A 409 7.91 -22.30 59.12
CA ILE A 409 8.50 -23.34 58.29
C ILE A 409 8.45 -24.67 59.06
N VAL A 410 8.01 -25.75 58.40
CA VAL A 410 7.98 -27.11 58.93
C VAL A 410 8.82 -28.00 58.03
N LEU A 411 9.73 -28.75 58.64
CA LEU A 411 10.48 -29.84 58.02
C LEU A 411 9.84 -31.15 58.47
N PRO A 412 8.82 -31.66 57.75
CA PRO A 412 8.02 -32.79 58.21
C PRO A 412 8.85 -34.06 58.42
N ASP A 413 9.82 -34.32 57.54
CA ASP A 413 10.68 -35.51 57.60
C ASP A 413 11.57 -35.53 58.85
N LEU A 414 11.82 -34.36 59.46
CA LEU A 414 12.64 -34.21 60.66
C LEU A 414 11.80 -33.92 61.91
N ASN A 415 10.49 -33.73 61.78
CA ASN A 415 9.61 -33.20 62.83
C ASN A 415 10.15 -31.88 63.44
N ILE A 416 10.68 -30.98 62.61
CA ILE A 416 11.23 -29.69 63.05
C ILE A 416 10.33 -28.55 62.60
N VAL A 417 10.10 -27.59 63.50
CA VAL A 417 9.51 -26.29 63.20
C VAL A 417 10.60 -25.23 63.28
N ILE A 418 10.67 -24.35 62.29
CA ILE A 418 11.59 -23.21 62.25
C ILE A 418 10.77 -21.92 62.30
N GLU A 419 11.14 -21.02 63.21
CA GLU A 419 10.61 -19.65 63.30
C GLU A 419 11.77 -18.65 63.14
N TYR A 420 11.57 -17.61 62.32
CA TYR A 420 12.56 -16.55 62.12
C TYR A 420 12.16 -15.33 62.94
N ASP A 421 12.99 -14.97 63.93
CA ASP A 421 12.71 -13.88 64.85
C ASP A 421 13.54 -12.65 64.47
N GLY A 422 12.91 -11.70 63.77
CA GLY A 422 13.52 -10.39 63.52
C GLY A 422 13.63 -9.57 64.81
N TRP A 423 14.79 -8.94 65.04
CA TRP A 423 15.10 -8.21 66.30
C TRP A 423 13.99 -7.23 66.69
N TYR A 424 13.55 -6.41 65.73
CA TYR A 424 12.59 -5.33 65.95
C TYR A 424 11.24 -5.82 66.52
N TRP A 425 10.80 -7.03 66.13
CA TRP A 425 9.48 -7.57 66.48
C TRP A 425 9.49 -8.48 67.71
N HIS A 426 10.65 -9.04 68.06
CA HIS A 426 10.78 -10.07 69.08
C HIS A 426 11.59 -9.64 70.33
N GLN A 427 11.91 -8.35 70.45
CA GLN A 427 12.64 -7.81 71.62
C GLN A 427 11.88 -7.95 72.95
N ASP A 428 10.54 -7.95 72.94
CA ASP A 428 9.69 -7.95 74.16
C ASP A 428 8.78 -9.21 74.31
N THR A 429 9.02 -10.27 73.55
CA THR A 429 8.09 -11.43 73.46
C THR A 429 8.57 -12.72 74.14
N VAL A 430 9.67 -12.65 74.90
CA VAL A 430 10.39 -13.81 75.45
C VAL A 430 9.51 -14.84 76.18
N ALA A 431 8.60 -14.39 77.06
CA ALA A 431 7.74 -15.30 77.83
C ALA A 431 6.74 -16.07 76.94
N ARG A 432 6.19 -15.40 75.91
CA ARG A 432 5.27 -16.00 74.94
C ARG A 432 6.01 -16.96 74.00
N ASP A 433 7.21 -16.58 73.60
CA ASP A 433 8.06 -17.39 72.72
C ASP A 433 8.54 -18.67 73.41
N ARG A 434 8.84 -18.62 74.71
CA ARG A 434 9.17 -19.80 75.51
C ARG A 434 8.01 -20.80 75.60
N ALA A 435 6.77 -20.32 75.74
CA ALA A 435 5.59 -21.18 75.79
C ALA A 435 5.35 -21.98 74.50
N ARG A 436 5.81 -21.48 73.34
CA ARG A 436 5.65 -22.20 72.06
C ARG A 436 6.47 -23.49 71.98
N TYR A 437 7.63 -23.56 72.65
CA TYR A 437 8.45 -24.78 72.70
C TYR A 437 7.68 -25.93 73.34
N GLU A 438 7.04 -25.67 74.49
CA GLU A 438 6.25 -26.66 75.21
C GLU A 438 5.04 -27.10 74.40
N GLN A 439 4.33 -26.14 73.78
CA GLN A 439 3.16 -26.44 72.94
C GLN A 439 3.51 -27.35 71.76
N LEU A 440 4.55 -27.01 70.98
CA LEU A 440 4.94 -27.81 69.82
C LEU A 440 5.54 -29.17 70.22
N ALA A 441 6.22 -29.26 71.37
CA ALA A 441 6.73 -30.52 71.89
C ALA A 441 5.60 -31.53 72.21
N THR A 442 4.42 -31.08 72.65
CA THR A 442 3.24 -31.97 72.85
C THR A 442 2.81 -32.69 71.56
N ARG A 443 3.18 -32.13 70.39
CA ARG A 443 2.90 -32.69 69.07
C ARG A 443 4.10 -33.39 68.44
N GLY A 444 5.17 -33.60 69.21
CA GLY A 444 6.39 -34.27 68.74
C GLY A 444 7.29 -33.38 67.87
N TYR A 445 7.01 -32.08 67.77
CA TYR A 445 7.84 -31.15 67.00
C TYR A 445 8.96 -30.56 67.85
N ARG A 446 10.17 -30.48 67.28
CA ARG A 446 11.29 -29.71 67.84
C ARG A 446 11.27 -28.30 67.23
N LEU A 447 11.09 -27.27 68.07
CA LEU A 447 11.13 -25.88 67.63
C LEU A 447 12.58 -25.36 67.65
N ILE A 448 13.02 -24.76 66.54
CA ILE A 448 14.31 -24.07 66.40
C ILE A 448 14.04 -22.64 65.96
N ARG A 449 14.48 -21.67 66.77
CA ARG A 449 14.34 -20.24 66.44
C ARG A 449 15.62 -19.68 65.84
N LEU A 450 15.46 -18.92 64.75
CA LEU A 450 16.55 -18.20 64.10
C LEU A 450 16.47 -16.75 64.55
N ARG A 451 17.31 -16.36 65.52
CA ARG A 451 17.16 -15.08 66.22
C ARG A 451 18.14 -14.05 65.68
N GLU A 452 17.63 -13.00 65.04
CA GLU A 452 18.45 -11.93 64.48
C GLU A 452 19.16 -11.14 65.59
N GLU A 453 20.46 -10.86 65.42
CA GLU A 453 21.22 -10.03 66.37
C GLU A 453 20.53 -8.66 66.59
N PRO A 454 20.47 -8.16 67.84
CA PRO A 454 21.12 -8.66 69.07
C PRO A 454 20.29 -9.64 69.92
N LEU A 455 19.27 -10.33 69.39
CA LEU A 455 18.49 -11.29 70.19
C LEU A 455 19.36 -12.46 70.70
N GLY A 456 19.28 -12.73 72.00
CA GLY A 456 19.88 -13.92 72.61
C GLY A 456 19.04 -15.18 72.39
N LEU A 457 19.67 -16.35 72.55
CA LEU A 457 19.01 -17.66 72.43
C LEU A 457 17.94 -17.87 73.52
N LEU A 458 16.83 -18.54 73.19
CA LEU A 458 15.80 -18.91 74.18
C LEU A 458 15.86 -20.39 74.57
N HIS A 459 16.34 -21.23 73.65
CA HIS A 459 16.52 -22.66 73.79
C HIS A 459 17.90 -23.09 73.25
N ARG A 460 18.41 -24.22 73.74
CA ARG A 460 19.74 -24.75 73.38
C ARG A 460 19.90 -25.07 71.89
N ASP A 461 18.79 -25.26 71.19
CA ASP A 461 18.77 -25.62 69.77
C ASP A 461 18.65 -24.42 68.84
N ASP A 462 18.35 -23.25 69.39
CA ASP A 462 18.24 -22.01 68.61
C ASP A 462 19.60 -21.61 68.05
N MET A 463 19.57 -20.74 67.03
CA MET A 463 20.77 -20.10 66.52
C MET A 463 20.60 -18.59 66.41
N VAL A 464 21.69 -17.86 66.65
CA VAL A 464 21.77 -16.44 66.36
C VAL A 464 22.07 -16.25 64.87
N VAL A 465 21.34 -15.34 64.23
CA VAL A 465 21.57 -14.92 62.85
C VAL A 465 22.29 -13.56 62.87
N PRO A 466 23.57 -13.50 62.48
CA PRO A 466 24.33 -12.25 62.51
C PRO A 466 23.74 -11.16 61.60
N ASP A 467 23.69 -9.91 62.07
CA ASP A 467 23.10 -8.78 61.32
C ASP A 467 23.79 -8.60 59.95
N ARG A 468 25.11 -8.82 59.87
CA ARG A 468 25.88 -8.77 58.60
C ARG A 468 25.37 -9.71 57.50
N ILE A 469 24.56 -10.71 57.84
CA ILE A 469 23.98 -11.67 56.89
C ILE A 469 22.62 -11.18 56.38
N THR A 470 21.86 -10.48 57.23
CA THR A 470 20.49 -10.03 56.97
C THR A 470 20.44 -8.58 56.50
N ASN A 471 21.48 -7.80 56.81
CA ASN A 471 21.70 -6.39 56.44
C ASN A 471 22.22 -6.26 55.01
N THR A 472 21.39 -6.69 54.07
CA THR A 472 21.54 -6.49 52.63
C THR A 472 20.23 -6.00 52.04
N SER A 473 20.29 -5.16 51.01
CA SER A 473 19.09 -4.76 50.26
C SER A 473 18.45 -5.95 49.52
N ASP A 474 19.21 -7.02 49.29
CA ASP A 474 18.77 -8.25 48.65
C ASP A 474 18.37 -9.32 49.69
N ARG A 475 17.06 -9.45 49.90
CA ARG A 475 16.48 -10.40 50.86
C ARG A 475 16.55 -11.86 50.39
N GLU A 476 16.71 -12.12 49.09
CA GLU A 476 16.90 -13.48 48.58
C GLU A 476 18.30 -13.99 48.94
N THR A 477 19.32 -13.17 48.71
CA THR A 477 20.69 -13.47 49.14
C THR A 477 20.77 -13.64 50.66
N ALA A 478 20.07 -12.81 51.43
CA ALA A 478 19.98 -12.98 52.89
C ALA A 478 19.38 -14.34 53.27
N GLY A 479 18.21 -14.70 52.71
CA GLY A 479 17.56 -15.98 52.99
C GLY A 479 18.41 -17.19 52.64
N ARG A 480 19.12 -17.16 51.49
CA ARG A 480 20.03 -18.25 51.10
C ARG A 480 21.18 -18.43 52.10
N ARG A 481 21.79 -17.33 52.55
CA ARG A 481 22.86 -17.39 53.56
C ARG A 481 22.37 -17.92 54.90
N VAL A 482 21.18 -17.51 55.33
CA VAL A 482 20.54 -18.03 56.55
C VAL A 482 20.23 -19.52 56.42
N ALA A 483 19.78 -19.97 55.25
CA ALA A 483 19.53 -21.39 54.98
C ALA A 483 20.81 -22.23 55.10
N THR A 484 21.93 -21.76 54.54
CA THR A 484 23.23 -22.43 54.68
C THR A 484 23.64 -22.57 56.15
N LEU A 485 23.52 -21.50 56.94
CA LEU A 485 23.82 -21.55 58.37
C LEU A 485 22.91 -22.52 59.12
N LEU A 486 21.62 -22.56 58.76
CA LEU A 486 20.67 -23.47 59.38
C LEU A 486 21.00 -24.92 59.07
N LEU A 487 21.32 -25.25 57.81
CA LEU A 487 21.72 -26.62 57.43
C LEU A 487 22.97 -27.07 58.19
N ASP A 488 23.99 -26.23 58.30
CA ASP A 488 25.19 -26.50 59.11
C ASP A 488 24.84 -26.70 60.60
N HIS A 489 23.88 -25.93 61.12
CA HIS A 489 23.42 -26.04 62.50
C HIS A 489 22.62 -27.31 62.77
N LEU A 490 21.71 -27.68 61.87
CA LEU A 490 20.97 -28.94 61.93
C LEU A 490 21.91 -30.15 61.87
N ALA A 491 22.95 -30.09 61.04
CA ALA A 491 23.98 -31.12 60.99
C ALA A 491 24.76 -31.24 62.31
N ARG A 492 25.13 -30.12 62.95
CA ARG A 492 25.79 -30.11 64.27
C ARG A 492 24.92 -30.65 65.40
N LEU A 493 23.60 -30.50 65.30
CA LEU A 493 22.63 -31.07 66.25
C LEU A 493 22.31 -32.55 65.96
N GLU A 494 22.98 -33.16 64.98
CA GLU A 494 22.74 -34.52 64.48
C GLU A 494 21.30 -34.74 63.98
N LEU A 495 20.61 -33.66 63.62
CA LEU A 495 19.20 -33.67 63.19
C LEU A 495 19.03 -33.85 61.69
N SER A 496 20.10 -33.74 60.92
CA SER A 496 20.11 -33.97 59.47
C SER A 496 21.42 -34.60 59.04
N HIS A 497 21.36 -35.74 58.34
CA HIS A 497 22.54 -36.40 57.79
C HIS A 497 22.73 -35.96 56.34
N THR A 498 23.32 -34.78 56.15
CA THR A 498 23.85 -34.39 54.85
C THR A 498 25.08 -33.51 55.08
N PRO A 499 26.30 -33.97 54.76
CA PRO A 499 27.48 -33.12 54.85
C PRO A 499 27.40 -32.05 53.76
N VAL A 500 27.43 -30.78 54.16
CA VAL A 500 27.54 -29.64 53.25
C VAL A 500 28.95 -29.63 52.66
N GLN A 501 29.08 -29.97 51.36
CA GLN A 501 30.30 -29.67 50.62
C GLN A 501 30.33 -28.17 50.27
N MET A 502 31.28 -27.45 50.87
CA MET A 502 31.60 -26.07 50.49
C MET A 502 32.08 -26.01 49.03
N PRO A 503 31.57 -25.09 48.18
CA PRO A 503 32.18 -24.84 46.88
C PRO A 503 33.55 -24.20 47.10
N ARG A 504 34.60 -24.88 46.63
CA ARG A 504 35.98 -24.38 46.65
C ARG A 504 36.11 -23.16 45.73
N ALA A 505 36.75 -22.13 46.25
CA ALA A 505 37.15 -20.93 45.53
C ALA A 505 38.09 -21.25 44.35
N VAL A 506 38.00 -20.41 43.33
CA VAL A 506 38.75 -20.41 42.07
C VAL A 506 40.27 -20.40 42.29
N SER A 507 41.01 -21.22 41.53
CA SER A 507 42.40 -20.97 41.19
C SER A 507 42.73 -21.50 39.78
N GLU A 508 43.54 -20.72 39.06
CA GLU A 508 43.84 -20.75 37.62
C GLU A 508 44.78 -21.88 37.15
N ALA A 509 44.56 -22.30 35.88
CA ALA A 509 45.52 -22.73 34.81
C ALA A 509 46.42 -23.98 35.00
N PRO A 510 47.10 -24.52 33.95
CA PRO A 510 46.78 -24.69 32.51
C PRO A 510 47.04 -26.14 31.98
N GLY A 511 46.62 -26.42 30.73
CA GLY A 511 47.30 -27.31 29.75
C GLY A 511 47.36 -28.84 29.99
N GLU A 512 46.79 -29.64 29.08
CA GLU A 512 47.55 -30.35 28.02
C GLU A 512 46.68 -31.32 27.20
N SER A 513 47.16 -31.55 25.98
CA SER A 513 46.63 -32.32 24.85
C SER A 513 46.48 -33.83 25.12
N ALA A 514 45.47 -34.47 24.54
CA ALA A 514 45.66 -35.69 23.74
C ALA A 514 44.38 -36.08 22.95
N THR A 515 44.58 -36.16 21.64
CA THR A 515 43.75 -36.76 20.58
C THR A 515 43.46 -38.25 20.79
N VAL A 516 42.29 -38.75 20.34
CA VAL A 516 42.15 -39.94 19.45
C VAL A 516 40.80 -39.86 18.69
N SER A 517 40.86 -40.32 17.44
CA SER A 517 39.96 -40.11 16.30
C SER A 517 38.75 -41.04 16.17
N LEU A 518 37.76 -40.51 15.42
CA LEU A 518 36.94 -41.11 14.34
C LEU A 518 36.29 -42.50 14.53
N VAL A 519 34.95 -42.50 14.44
CA VAL A 519 34.22 -43.37 13.48
C VAL A 519 33.10 -42.57 12.82
N GLN A 520 33.21 -42.39 11.51
CA GLN A 520 32.12 -42.00 10.60
C GLN A 520 31.24 -43.22 10.32
N THR A 521 29.92 -43.02 10.30
CA THR A 521 29.04 -43.71 9.36
C THR A 521 28.02 -42.72 8.81
N ALA A 522 28.13 -42.48 7.50
CA ALA A 522 27.15 -41.77 6.70
C ALA A 522 26.01 -42.72 6.32
N GLY A 523 24.80 -42.19 6.10
CA GLY A 523 23.84 -42.93 5.28
C GLY A 523 22.39 -42.46 5.27
N HIS A 524 22.11 -41.57 4.32
CA HIS A 524 20.93 -41.56 3.45
C HIS A 524 19.57 -41.02 3.94
N CYS A 525 19.30 -39.84 3.38
CA CYS A 525 18.02 -39.23 3.09
C CYS A 525 17.14 -40.12 2.18
N ARG A 526 15.83 -40.21 2.47
CA ARG A 526 14.81 -40.45 1.44
C ARG A 526 13.48 -39.80 1.80
N VAL A 527 13.04 -38.99 0.85
CA VAL A 527 11.72 -38.37 0.69
C VAL A 527 10.68 -39.46 0.40
N THR A 528 9.49 -39.34 1.00
CA THR A 528 8.24 -39.83 0.40
C THR A 528 7.10 -38.84 0.67
N ARG A 529 6.54 -38.32 -0.43
CA ARG A 529 5.17 -37.78 -0.50
C ARG A 529 4.22 -38.95 -0.73
N ALA A 530 3.07 -38.92 -0.07
CA ALA A 530 1.77 -39.27 -0.63
C ALA A 530 0.77 -38.24 -0.09
#